data_AF-A0A971KKI3-F1
#
_entry.id   AF-A0A971KKI3-F1
#
_cell.length_a   1.000
_cell.length_b   1.000
_cell.length_c   1.000
_cell.angle_alpha   90.00
_cell.angle_beta   90.00
_cell.angle_gamma   90.00
#
_symmetry.space_group_name_H-M   'P 1'
#
loop_
_entity.id
_entity.type
_entity.pdbx_description
1 polymer ?
#
loop_
_entity_poly.entity_id
_entity_poly.type
_entity_poly.pdbx_seq_one_letter_code
_entity_poly.pdbx_strand_id
1 'polypeptide(L)'
;MSGSTIKLSAPALNDGVEAIGIAEGIETALAAQVLFGVPVWAGVSAHGLKAFTPPPTVQSIYIFADNDISNTGQQAAKELAERLTLAGRTVRIHTPPSVGDWADELLKIKGAM
;
A
#
# COMPACT_ATOMS: atom_id res chain seq x y z
N MET A 1 -0.78 -16.89 -12.09
CA MET A 1 -0.49 -15.57 -12.69
C MET A 1 0.29 -14.76 -11.69
N SER A 2 1.41 -14.15 -12.08
CA SER A 2 2.06 -13.11 -11.28
C SER A 2 1.23 -11.83 -11.39
N GLY A 3 0.91 -11.17 -10.27
CA GLY A 3 0.26 -9.86 -10.30
C GLY A 3 1.14 -8.81 -10.99
N SER A 4 0.52 -7.85 -11.66
CA SER A 4 1.21 -6.70 -12.26
C SER A 4 1.23 -5.53 -11.28
N THR A 5 2.27 -4.70 -11.34
CA THR A 5 2.36 -3.47 -10.54
C THR A 5 2.70 -2.26 -11.41
N ILE A 6 2.09 -1.12 -11.08
CA ILE A 6 2.47 0.19 -11.62
C ILE A 6 3.43 0.83 -10.61
N LYS A 7 4.66 1.12 -11.07
CA LYS A 7 5.73 1.67 -10.22
C LYS A 7 5.72 3.19 -10.33
N LEU A 8 5.19 3.89 -9.32
CA LEU A 8 5.11 5.36 -9.33
C LEU A 8 6.45 6.03 -9.02
N SER A 9 7.31 5.37 -8.24
CA SER A 9 8.63 5.86 -7.84
C SER A 9 9.56 4.69 -7.49
N ALA A 10 10.87 4.96 -7.42
CA ALA A 10 11.83 3.98 -6.92
C ALA A 10 11.64 3.79 -5.39
N PRO A 11 11.95 2.62 -4.83
CA PRO A 11 12.10 2.47 -3.38
C PRO A 11 13.06 3.53 -2.83
N ALA A 12 12.79 3.98 -1.60
CA ALA A 12 13.54 5.04 -0.96
C ALA A 12 13.76 4.72 0.51
N LEU A 13 14.76 5.34 1.12
CA LEU A 13 15.00 5.19 2.55
C LEU A 13 13.90 5.89 3.34
N ASN A 14 13.34 5.18 4.31
CA ASN A 14 12.50 5.72 5.36
C ASN A 14 13.08 5.25 6.70
N ASP A 15 13.43 6.18 7.58
CA ASP A 15 14.16 5.92 8.84
C ASP A 15 15.43 5.06 8.65
N GLY A 16 16.16 5.29 7.56
CA GLY A 16 17.41 4.57 7.24
C GLY A 16 17.22 3.16 6.68
N VAL A 17 15.98 2.73 6.44
CA VAL A 17 15.65 1.41 5.87
C VAL A 17 14.97 1.59 4.52
N GLU A 18 15.37 0.81 3.52
CA GLU A 18 14.72 0.88 2.21
C GLU A 18 13.27 0.40 2.30
N ALA A 19 12.36 1.27 1.86
CA ALA A 19 10.93 1.16 2.07
C ALA A 19 10.15 1.27 0.77
N ILE A 20 9.00 0.60 0.74
CA ILE A 20 8.01 0.77 -0.32
C ILE A 20 6.59 0.56 0.19
N GLY A 21 5.67 1.32 -0.38
CA GLY A 21 4.24 1.17 -0.23
C GLY A 21 3.62 0.37 -1.39
N ILE A 22 2.48 -0.26 -1.15
CA ILE A 22 1.64 -0.86 -2.18
C ILE A 22 0.17 -0.60 -1.85
N ALA A 23 -0.61 -0.18 -2.84
CA ALA A 23 -2.07 -0.04 -2.77
C ALA A 23 -2.74 -0.85 -3.88
N GLU A 24 -4.07 -1.03 -3.83
CA GLU A 24 -4.83 -1.65 -4.92
C GLU A 24 -4.91 -0.73 -6.15
N GLY A 25 -5.53 0.45 -5.99
CA GLY A 25 -5.69 1.47 -7.04
C GLY A 25 -4.52 2.45 -7.15
N ILE A 26 -4.41 3.13 -8.30
CA ILE A 26 -3.36 4.13 -8.54
C ILE A 26 -3.65 5.45 -7.81
N GLU A 27 -4.92 5.82 -7.70
CA GLU A 27 -5.38 7.00 -6.95
C GLU A 27 -5.08 6.83 -5.45
N THR A 28 -5.41 5.68 -4.88
CA THR A 28 -5.05 5.29 -3.51
C THR A 28 -3.54 5.34 -3.30
N ALA A 29 -2.75 4.81 -4.24
CA ALA A 29 -1.29 4.81 -4.16
C ALA A 29 -0.72 6.24 -4.14
N LEU A 30 -1.19 7.11 -5.05
CA LEU A 30 -0.77 8.51 -5.11
C LEU A 30 -1.17 9.27 -3.83
N ALA A 31 -2.39 9.06 -3.35
CA ALA A 31 -2.85 9.71 -2.13
C ALA A 31 -2.04 9.26 -0.91
N ALA A 32 -1.79 7.96 -0.77
CA ALA A 32 -0.95 7.40 0.28
C ALA A 32 0.49 7.94 0.21
N GLN A 33 1.06 8.07 -0.98
CA GLN A 33 2.40 8.66 -1.14
C GLN A 33 2.45 10.11 -0.61
N VAL A 34 1.41 10.91 -0.89
CA VAL A 34 1.31 12.29 -0.39
C VAL A 34 1.12 12.32 1.13
N LEU A 35 0.27 11.45 1.68
CA LEU A 35 -0.09 11.46 3.11
C LEU A 35 1.00 10.87 4.02
N PHE A 36 1.72 9.86 3.54
CA PHE A 36 2.68 9.10 4.35
C PHE A 36 4.14 9.35 4.01
N GLY A 37 4.43 10.08 2.92
CA GLY A 37 5.79 10.44 2.54
C GLY A 37 6.67 9.25 2.14
N VAL A 38 6.08 8.11 1.77
CA VAL A 38 6.79 6.92 1.29
C VAL A 38 6.51 6.67 -0.20
N PRO A 39 7.44 6.08 -0.96
CA PRO A 39 7.17 5.70 -2.35
C PRO A 39 6.11 4.59 -2.37
N VAL A 40 5.06 4.72 -3.17
CA VAL A 40 3.95 3.74 -3.22
C VAL A 40 3.76 3.23 -4.64
N TRP A 41 3.55 1.92 -4.81
CA TRP A 41 3.16 1.30 -6.07
C TRP A 41 1.67 0.93 -6.07
N ALA A 42 1.10 0.68 -7.24
CA ALA A 42 -0.27 0.18 -7.36
C ALA A 42 -0.28 -1.28 -7.86
N GLY A 43 -1.05 -2.14 -7.20
CA GLY A 43 -1.25 -3.55 -7.51
C GLY A 43 -2.33 -3.82 -8.56
N VAL A 44 -3.02 -2.78 -9.04
CA VAL A 44 -4.07 -2.81 -10.08
C VAL A 44 -5.35 -3.55 -9.68
N SER A 45 -5.29 -4.46 -8.69
CA SER A 45 -6.41 -5.24 -8.16
C SER A 45 -6.04 -5.85 -6.80
N ALA A 46 -7.03 -6.30 -6.04
CA ALA A 46 -6.83 -7.08 -4.82
C ALA A 46 -5.94 -8.32 -5.05
N HIS A 47 -6.06 -8.96 -6.22
CA HIS A 47 -5.20 -10.09 -6.59
C HIS A 47 -3.75 -9.65 -6.80
N GLY A 48 -3.52 -8.54 -7.49
CA GLY A 48 -2.18 -8.01 -7.71
C GLY A 48 -1.53 -7.50 -6.44
N LEU A 49 -2.32 -6.93 -5.52
CA LEU A 49 -1.90 -6.61 -4.16
C LEU A 49 -1.42 -7.89 -3.44
N LYS A 50 -2.25 -8.93 -3.38
CA LYS A 50 -1.89 -10.22 -2.76
C LYS A 50 -0.64 -10.85 -3.36
N ALA A 51 -0.44 -10.73 -4.67
CA ALA A 51 0.69 -11.30 -5.40
C ALA A 51 1.97 -10.43 -5.36
N PHE A 52 1.91 -9.24 -4.75
CA PHE A 52 3.02 -8.29 -4.75
C PHE A 52 4.30 -8.88 -4.14
N THR A 53 5.43 -8.73 -4.85
CA THR A 53 6.75 -9.09 -4.34
C THR A 53 7.62 -7.83 -4.38
N PRO A 54 8.09 -7.33 -3.22
CA PRO A 54 8.96 -6.17 -3.20
C PRO A 54 10.34 -6.51 -3.78
N PRO A 55 11.10 -5.51 -4.26
CA PRO A 55 12.51 -5.70 -4.60
C PRO A 55 13.30 -6.33 -3.45
N PRO A 56 14.34 -7.15 -3.71
CA PRO A 56 15.05 -7.90 -2.67
C PRO A 56 15.70 -7.04 -1.57
N THR A 57 16.05 -5.80 -1.89
CA THR A 57 16.71 -4.85 -0.98
C THR A 57 15.73 -4.17 -0.02
N VAL A 58 14.43 -4.17 -0.34
CA VAL A 58 13.39 -3.51 0.45
C VAL A 58 13.04 -4.35 1.67
N GLN A 59 13.12 -3.73 2.85
CA GLN A 59 12.86 -4.38 4.14
C GLN A 59 11.61 -3.85 4.85
N SER A 60 11.20 -2.61 4.55
CA SER A 60 10.02 -1.98 5.14
C SER A 60 8.89 -1.85 4.12
N ILE A 61 7.74 -2.48 4.39
CA ILE A 61 6.60 -2.51 3.47
C ILE A 61 5.39 -1.87 4.13
N TYR A 62 4.78 -0.93 3.42
CA TYR A 62 3.53 -0.27 3.78
C TYR A 62 2.43 -0.79 2.86
N ILE A 63 1.36 -1.34 3.41
CA ILE A 63 0.22 -1.83 2.65
C ILE A 63 -0.94 -0.88 2.88
N PHE A 64 -1.37 -0.19 1.84
CA PHE A 64 -2.49 0.75 1.88
C PHE A 64 -3.74 0.04 1.37
N ALA A 65 -4.58 -0.40 2.30
CA ALA A 65 -5.81 -1.12 2.00
C ALA A 65 -7.00 -0.17 1.98
N ASP A 66 -7.97 -0.42 1.09
CA ASP A 66 -9.23 0.31 1.06
C ASP A 66 -10.13 -0.14 2.22
N ASN A 67 -10.93 0.80 2.75
CA ASN A 67 -11.89 0.54 3.82
C ASN A 67 -13.28 0.25 3.24
N ASP A 68 -13.42 -0.90 2.59
CA ASP A 68 -14.67 -1.31 1.96
C ASP A 68 -15.47 -2.31 2.80
N ILE A 69 -16.80 -2.23 2.72
CA ILE A 69 -17.74 -3.14 3.40
C ILE A 69 -17.49 -4.62 3.04
N SER A 70 -17.03 -4.88 1.81
CA SER A 70 -16.73 -6.25 1.35
C SER A 70 -15.54 -6.88 2.08
N ASN A 71 -14.68 -6.08 2.71
CA ASN A 71 -13.40 -6.49 3.32
C ASN A 71 -12.45 -7.22 2.35
N THR A 72 -12.65 -7.12 1.04
CA THR A 72 -11.82 -7.85 0.05
C THR A 72 -10.38 -7.32 0.06
N GLY A 73 -10.20 -6.00 -0.07
CA GLY A 73 -8.88 -5.37 -0.03
C GLY A 73 -8.16 -5.57 1.31
N GLN A 74 -8.89 -5.54 2.43
CA GLN A 74 -8.35 -5.78 3.77
C GLN A 74 -7.85 -7.22 3.96
N GLN A 75 -8.61 -8.20 3.45
CA GLN A 75 -8.18 -9.60 3.47
C GLN A 75 -6.94 -9.81 2.59
N ALA A 76 -6.91 -9.24 1.39
CA ALA A 76 -5.73 -9.30 0.51
C ALA A 76 -4.50 -8.65 1.16
N ALA A 77 -4.67 -7.51 1.83
CA ALA A 77 -3.61 -6.83 2.58
C ALA A 77 -3.08 -7.69 3.75
N LYS A 78 -3.98 -8.36 4.48
CA LYS A 78 -3.60 -9.26 5.57
C LYS A 78 -2.80 -10.46 5.07
N GLU A 79 -3.25 -11.12 4.00
CA GLU A 79 -2.54 -12.26 3.41
C GLU A 79 -1.15 -11.85 2.87
N LEU A 80 -1.05 -10.68 2.25
CA LEU A 80 0.24 -10.12 1.82
C LEU A 80 1.15 -9.87 3.02
N ALA A 81 0.63 -9.28 4.10
CA ALA A 81 1.40 -8.97 5.29
C ALA A 81 1.92 -10.23 5.97
N GLU A 82 1.09 -11.26 6.12
CA GLU A 82 1.48 -12.55 6.67
C GLU A 82 2.62 -13.16 5.85
N ARG A 83 2.47 -13.22 4.51
CA ARG A 83 3.49 -13.77 3.61
C ARG A 83 4.82 -13.03 3.70
N LEU A 84 4.81 -11.70 3.70
CA LEU A 84 6.03 -10.89 3.74
C LEU A 84 6.69 -10.91 5.12
N THR A 85 5.90 -10.96 6.19
CA THR A 85 6.40 -11.09 7.57
C THR A 85 7.10 -12.44 7.76
N LEU A 86 6.49 -13.54 7.30
CA LEU A 86 7.12 -14.87 7.32
C LEU A 86 8.42 -14.92 6.53
N ALA A 87 8.54 -14.05 5.53
CA ALA A 87 9.73 -13.92 4.72
C ALA A 87 10.76 -12.95 5.34
N GLY A 88 10.55 -12.48 6.57
CA GLY A 88 11.51 -11.66 7.34
C GLY A 88 11.44 -10.15 7.09
N ARG A 89 10.39 -9.65 6.43
CA ARG A 89 10.20 -8.21 6.18
C ARG A 89 9.42 -7.55 7.31
N THR A 90 9.63 -6.25 7.51
CA THR A 90 8.80 -5.42 8.40
C THR A 90 7.61 -4.90 7.62
N VAL A 91 6.38 -5.22 8.04
CA VAL A 91 5.16 -4.87 7.30
C VAL A 91 4.19 -4.08 8.18
N ARG A 92 3.56 -3.05 7.62
CA ARG A 92 2.53 -2.22 8.26
C ARG A 92 1.33 -2.10 7.34
N ILE A 93 0.12 -2.39 7.83
CA ILE A 93 -1.13 -2.16 7.10
C ILE A 93 -1.72 -0.83 7.56
N HIS A 94 -2.12 -0.02 6.59
CA HIS A 94 -2.78 1.26 6.79
C HIS A 94 -4.13 1.24 6.08
N THR A 95 -5.19 1.46 6.85
CA THR A 95 -6.57 1.55 6.36
C THR A 95 -7.13 2.94 6.69
N PRO A 96 -7.87 3.58 5.77
CA PRO A 96 -8.56 4.83 6.03
C PRO A 96 -9.47 4.76 7.28
N PRO A 97 -9.57 5.84 8.07
CA PRO A 97 -10.43 5.87 9.26
C PRO A 97 -11.93 5.83 8.92
N SER A 98 -12.31 6.32 7.73
CA SER A 98 -13.68 6.25 7.21
C SER A 98 -13.80 5.13 6.18
N VAL A 99 -15.03 4.70 5.88
CA VAL A 99 -15.32 3.90 4.69
C VAL A 99 -14.88 4.67 3.44
N GLY A 100 -14.23 3.98 2.50
CA GLY A 100 -13.62 4.56 1.30
C GLY A 100 -12.12 4.27 1.20
N ASP A 101 -11.42 5.05 0.38
CA ASP A 101 -9.99 4.86 0.10
C ASP A 101 -9.12 6.03 0.65
N TRP A 102 -7.80 5.96 0.40
CA TRP A 102 -6.88 7.02 0.81
C TRP A 102 -7.02 8.31 -0.03
N ALA A 103 -7.58 8.23 -1.24
CA ALA A 103 -7.86 9.40 -2.07
C ALA A 103 -9.03 10.20 -1.49
N ASP A 104 -10.07 9.53 -1.01
CA ASP A 104 -11.18 10.16 -0.28
C ASP A 104 -10.67 10.92 0.95
N GLU A 105 -9.77 10.31 1.74
CA GLU A 105 -9.18 10.94 2.92
C GLU A 105 -8.30 12.15 2.57
N LEU A 106 -7.50 12.07 1.50
CA LEU A 106 -6.71 13.20 1.03
C LEU A 106 -7.60 14.39 0.62
N LEU A 107 -8.73 14.11 -0.05
CA LEU A 107 -9.68 15.16 -0.44
C LEU A 107 -10.34 15.81 0.78
N LYS A 108 -10.69 15.04 1.82
CA LYS A 108 -11.22 15.58 3.08
C LYS A 108 -10.23 16.53 3.76
N ILE A 109 -8.96 16.13 3.84
CA ILE A 109 -7.91 16.97 4.44
C ILE A 109 -7.72 18.27 3.66
N LYS A 110 -7.69 18.20 2.32
CA LYS A 110 -7.54 19.40 1.48
C LYS A 110 -8.74 20.33 1.51
N GLY A 111 -9.96 19.79 1.64
CA GLY A 111 -11.17 20.61 1.76
C GLY A 111 -11.35 21.28 3.13
N ALA A 112 -10.58 20.86 4.15
CA ALA A 112 -10.59 21.44 5.48
C ALA A 112 -9.54 22.55 5.70
N MET A 113 -8.68 22.81 4.71
CA MET A 113 -7.70 23.90 4.69
C MET A 113 -8.23 25.10 3.91
#